data_AF-A0A363SKU4-F1
#
_entry.id   AF-A0A363SKU4-F1
#
_cell.length_a   1.000
_cell.length_b   1.000
_cell.length_c   1.000
_cell.angle_alpha   90.00
_cell.angle_beta   90.00
_cell.angle_gamma   90.00
#
_symmetry.space_group_name_H-M   'P 1'
#
loop_
_entity.id
_entity.type
_entity.pdbx_description
1 polymer ?
#
loop_
_entity_poly.entity_id
_entity_poly.type
_entity_poly.pdbx_seq_one_letter_code
_entity_poly.pdbx_strand_id
1 'polypeptide(L)'
;MEWEFTPEQVVKAEVGYGLEDFRRDLAAEVRGNFGPASPEQVEQTTGLLYDLCHTLATNRTVESMLETLAYDPPTCEFLREMVEPMRPNGEMLGAILQRMIMDRVEAGMPLEQALESVAEHHHKVILNG
;
A
#
# COMPACT_ATOMS: atom_id res chain seq x y z
N MET A 1 7.49 0.41 9.52
CA MET A 1 8.42 -0.53 8.91
C MET A 1 9.69 0.26 8.71
N GLU A 2 10.86 -0.31 8.98
CA GLU A 2 12.13 0.36 8.67
C GLU A 2 12.87 -0.50 7.65
N TRP A 3 13.13 0.08 6.48
CA TRP A 3 13.86 -0.57 5.39
C TRP A 3 15.31 -0.09 5.38
N GLU A 4 16.24 -1.01 5.13
CA GLU A 4 17.66 -0.68 4.91
C GLU A 4 17.95 -0.23 3.46
N PHE A 5 16.91 -0.08 2.64
CA PHE A 5 16.95 0.32 1.24
C PHE A 5 15.92 1.41 0.96
N THR A 6 16.07 2.11 -0.17
CA THR A 6 15.20 3.23 -0.55
C THR A 6 14.16 2.83 -1.60
N PRO A 7 13.06 3.58 -1.73
CA PRO A 7 12.10 3.39 -2.82
C PRO A 7 12.76 3.44 -4.21
N GLU A 8 13.79 4.27 -4.40
CA GLU A 8 14.52 4.35 -5.67
C GLU A 8 15.25 3.04 -6.01
N GLN A 9 15.80 2.36 -5.02
CA GLN A 9 16.46 1.06 -5.22
C GLN A 9 15.44 -0.03 -5.63
N VAL A 10 14.20 0.04 -5.11
CA VAL A 10 13.10 -0.83 -5.54
C VAL A 10 12.71 -0.54 -7.00
N VAL A 11 12.52 0.73 -7.38
CA VAL A 11 12.21 1.11 -8.76
C VAL A 11 13.29 0.67 -9.74
N LYS A 12 14.57 0.71 -9.34
CA LYS A 12 15.70 0.27 -10.17
C LYS A 12 15.90 -1.25 -10.21
N ALA A 13 15.04 -2.02 -9.53
CA ALA A 13 15.20 -3.47 -9.36
C ALA A 13 16.52 -3.88 -8.69
N GLU A 14 17.13 -2.99 -7.89
CA GLU A 14 18.33 -3.32 -7.09
C GLU A 14 17.99 -4.23 -5.91
N VAL A 15 16.73 -4.17 -5.45
CA VAL A 15 16.17 -5.01 -4.38
C VAL A 15 14.86 -5.64 -4.85
N GLY A 16 14.67 -6.93 -4.59
CA GLY A 16 13.45 -7.67 -4.93
C GLY A 16 12.34 -7.54 -3.88
N TYR A 17 12.05 -6.33 -3.40
CA TYR A 17 11.01 -6.08 -2.41
C TYR A 17 9.66 -5.83 -3.11
N GLY A 18 8.69 -6.73 -2.92
CA GLY A 18 7.44 -6.74 -3.66
C GLY A 18 6.20 -6.36 -2.85
N LEU A 19 5.04 -6.46 -3.50
CA LEU A 19 3.75 -6.12 -2.91
C LEU A 19 3.39 -7.03 -1.72
N GLU A 20 3.66 -8.33 -1.85
CA GLU A 20 3.42 -9.32 -0.80
C GLU A 20 4.31 -9.07 0.42
N ASP A 21 5.58 -8.67 0.20
CA ASP A 21 6.49 -8.30 1.29
C ASP A 21 5.98 -7.08 2.04
N PHE A 22 5.59 -6.04 1.30
CA PHE A 22 5.01 -4.83 1.87
C PHE A 22 3.77 -5.12 2.72
N ARG A 23 2.84 -5.95 2.23
CA ARG A 23 1.64 -6.31 3.00
C ARG A 23 1.98 -7.06 4.28
N ARG A 24 2.88 -8.05 4.19
CA ARG A 24 3.32 -8.85 5.35
C ARG A 24 3.95 -7.96 6.41
N ASP A 25 4.84 -7.07 6.01
CA ASP A 25 5.61 -6.25 6.93
C ASP A 25 4.72 -5.16 7.55
N LEU A 26 3.75 -4.63 6.80
CA LEU A 26 2.73 -3.71 7.32
C LEU A 26 1.86 -4.42 8.38
N ALA A 27 1.39 -5.63 8.09
CA ALA A 27 0.61 -6.42 9.04
C ALA A 27 1.40 -6.73 10.32
N ALA A 28 2.70 -7.01 10.18
CA ALA A 28 3.59 -7.23 11.32
C ALA A 28 3.78 -5.96 12.16
N GLU A 29 3.95 -4.79 11.53
CA GLU A 29 4.02 -3.51 12.21
C GLU A 29 2.73 -3.17 12.96
N VAL A 30 1.57 -3.32 12.31
CA VAL A 30 0.27 -3.09 12.95
C VAL A 30 0.11 -4.01 14.15
N ARG A 31 0.44 -5.30 14.02
CA ARG A 31 0.40 -6.25 15.14
C ARG A 31 1.35 -5.88 16.28
N GLY A 32 2.52 -5.33 15.97
CA GLY A 32 3.52 -4.91 16.97
C GLY A 32 3.13 -3.64 17.71
N ASN A 33 2.40 -2.74 17.04
CA ASN A 33 1.98 -1.45 17.59
C ASN A 33 0.61 -1.52 18.27
N PHE A 34 -0.27 -2.43 17.85
CA PHE A 34 -1.50 -2.71 18.55
C PHE A 34 -1.21 -3.49 19.84
N GLY A 35 -1.83 -3.06 20.94
CA GLY A 35 -1.79 -3.79 22.21
C GLY A 35 -2.57 -5.12 22.12
N PRO A 36 -3.35 -5.51 23.15
CA PRO A 36 -4.17 -6.72 23.07
C PRO A 36 -5.34 -6.51 22.10
N ALA A 37 -5.08 -6.72 20.81
CA ALA A 37 -6.07 -6.67 19.74
C ALA A 37 -6.39 -8.08 19.24
N SER A 38 -7.62 -8.31 18.81
CA SER A 38 -7.98 -9.56 18.15
C SER A 38 -7.30 -9.65 16.77
N PRO A 39 -7.07 -10.86 16.23
CA PRO A 39 -6.57 -11.02 14.87
C PRO A 39 -7.39 -10.26 13.82
N GLU A 40 -8.71 -10.23 13.99
CA GLU A 40 -9.65 -9.53 13.11
C GLU A 40 -9.44 -8.01 13.15
N GLN A 41 -9.21 -7.43 14.33
CA GLN A 41 -8.92 -6.00 14.46
C GLN A 41 -7.59 -5.65 13.79
N VAL A 42 -6.56 -6.48 13.95
CA VAL A 42 -5.26 -6.29 13.29
C VAL A 42 -5.42 -6.34 11.77
N GLU A 43 -6.18 -7.29 11.25
CA GLU A 43 -6.44 -7.44 9.82
C GLU A 43 -7.21 -6.22 9.25
N GLN A 44 -8.29 -5.82 9.91
CA GLN A 44 -9.08 -4.64 9.52
C GLN A 44 -8.24 -3.37 9.51
N THR A 45 -7.45 -3.12 10.57
CA THR A 45 -6.58 -1.94 10.60
C THR A 45 -5.47 -2.00 9.56
N THR A 46 -4.89 -3.19 9.34
CA THR A 46 -3.90 -3.38 8.26
C THR A 46 -4.50 -3.02 6.90
N GLY A 47 -5.74 -3.45 6.62
CA GLY A 47 -6.45 -3.09 5.39
C GLY A 47 -6.65 -1.59 5.23
N LEU A 48 -7.15 -0.92 6.29
CA LEU A 48 -7.37 0.53 6.27
C LEU A 48 -6.08 1.33 6.04
N LEU A 49 -4.99 0.94 6.70
CA LEU A 49 -3.68 1.60 6.52
C LEU A 49 -3.07 1.30 5.15
N TYR A 50 -3.30 0.10 4.62
CA TYR A 50 -2.91 -0.24 3.26
C TYR A 50 -3.65 0.63 2.23
N ASP A 51 -4.97 0.79 2.37
CA ASP A 51 -5.78 1.63 1.48
C ASP A 51 -5.34 3.10 1.53
N LEU A 52 -4.93 3.58 2.72
CA LEU A 52 -4.34 4.90 2.88
C LEU A 52 -3.01 5.01 2.12
N CYS A 53 -2.08 4.05 2.27
CA CYS A 53 -0.84 4.02 1.49
C CYS A 53 -1.11 4.00 -0.01
N HIS A 54 -2.06 3.20 -0.46
CA HIS A 54 -2.40 3.09 -1.88
C HIS A 54 -2.99 4.40 -2.41
N THR A 55 -3.82 5.08 -1.61
CA THR A 55 -4.35 6.42 -1.92
C THR A 55 -3.21 7.43 -2.10
N LEU A 56 -2.25 7.44 -1.18
CA LEU A 56 -1.06 8.30 -1.24
C LEU A 56 -0.18 7.96 -2.46
N ALA A 57 0.05 6.68 -2.73
CA ALA A 57 0.89 6.20 -3.84
C ALA A 57 0.32 6.54 -5.22
N THR A 58 -1.02 6.60 -5.35
CA THR A 58 -1.71 6.82 -6.63
C THR A 58 -2.13 8.28 -6.85
N ASN A 59 -1.62 9.22 -6.04
CA ASN A 59 -1.99 10.64 -6.05
C ASN A 59 -3.51 10.89 -5.98
N ARG A 60 -4.26 9.95 -5.39
CA ARG A 60 -5.68 10.18 -5.04
C ARG A 60 -5.75 11.05 -3.80
N THR A 61 -6.81 11.83 -3.66
CA THR A 61 -6.98 12.66 -2.47
C THR A 61 -7.43 11.81 -1.30
N VAL A 62 -6.83 12.04 -0.12
CA VAL A 62 -7.25 11.37 1.12
C VAL A 62 -8.71 11.70 1.40
N GLU A 63 -9.15 12.92 1.11
CA GLU A 63 -10.54 13.35 1.24
C GLU A 63 -11.51 12.45 0.47
N SER A 64 -11.17 12.07 -0.77
CA SER A 64 -12.02 11.17 -1.58
C SER A 64 -12.14 9.78 -0.95
N MET A 65 -11.06 9.27 -0.33
CA MET A 65 -11.12 8.02 0.43
C MET A 65 -12.03 8.18 1.65
N LEU A 66 -11.87 9.26 2.42
CA LEU A 66 -12.65 9.50 3.64
C LEU A 66 -14.15 9.67 3.37
N GLU A 67 -14.53 10.25 2.23
CA GLU A 67 -15.94 10.33 1.83
C GLU A 67 -16.60 8.95 1.72
N THR A 68 -15.85 7.91 1.30
CA THR A 68 -16.37 6.54 1.25
C THR A 68 -16.58 5.91 2.63
N LEU A 69 -15.96 6.49 3.67
CA LEU A 69 -16.02 6.05 5.07
C LEU A 69 -16.80 7.01 5.95
N ALA A 70 -17.55 7.96 5.36
CA ALA A 70 -18.26 9.00 6.12
C ALA A 70 -19.29 8.48 7.13
N TYR A 71 -19.70 7.21 7.00
CA TYR A 71 -20.57 6.52 7.96
C TYR A 71 -19.86 6.15 9.27
N ASP A 72 -18.52 6.23 9.32
CA ASP A 72 -17.69 5.91 10.48
C ASP A 72 -16.69 7.05 10.79
N PRO A 73 -17.15 8.11 11.50
CA PRO A 73 -16.31 9.27 11.81
C PRO A 73 -15.03 8.94 12.60
N PRO A 74 -15.04 8.04 13.61
CA PRO A 74 -13.82 7.62 14.30
C PRO A 74 -12.74 7.05 13.36
N THR A 75 -13.12 6.19 12.40
CA THR A 75 -12.17 5.68 11.40
C THR A 75 -11.63 6.80 10.53
N CYS A 76 -12.47 7.76 10.14
CA CYS A 76 -12.00 8.93 9.39
C CYS A 76 -10.98 9.78 10.16
N GLU A 77 -11.21 10.01 11.46
CA GLU A 77 -10.28 10.76 12.31
C GLU A 77 -8.95 10.02 12.46
N PHE A 78 -9.00 8.72 12.74
CA PHE A 78 -7.81 7.87 12.79
C PHE A 78 -7.00 7.93 11.49
N LEU A 79 -7.64 7.78 10.33
CA LEU A 79 -6.96 7.82 9.04
C LEU A 79 -6.31 9.17 8.76
N ARG A 80 -6.93 10.29 9.18
CA ARG A 80 -6.32 11.62 9.06
C ARG A 80 -5.05 11.74 9.88
N GLU A 81 -5.04 11.22 11.10
CA GLU A 81 -3.85 11.21 11.97
C GLU A 81 -2.72 10.36 11.37
N MET A 82 -3.08 9.31 10.63
CA MET A 82 -2.13 8.39 10.00
C MET A 82 -1.55 8.89 8.66
N VAL A 83 -2.02 10.01 8.09
CA VAL A 83 -1.53 10.51 6.79
C VAL A 83 -0.02 10.76 6.79
N GLU A 84 0.49 11.56 7.74
CA GLU A 84 1.92 11.85 7.79
C GLU A 84 2.77 10.63 8.20
N PRO A 85 2.41 9.85 9.24
CA PRO A 85 3.12 8.62 9.58
C PRO A 85 3.21 7.62 8.42
N MET A 86 2.17 7.51 7.59
CA MET A 86 2.12 6.55 6.48
C MET A 86 2.69 7.09 5.17
N ARG A 87 3.12 8.37 5.12
CA ARG A 87 3.66 8.97 3.90
C ARG A 87 4.88 8.20 3.34
N PRO A 88 5.89 7.82 4.14
CA PRO A 88 7.00 7.01 3.64
C PRO A 88 6.54 5.63 3.14
N ASN A 89 5.53 5.04 3.78
CA ASN A 89 4.96 3.76 3.37
C ASN A 89 4.21 3.89 2.02
N GLY A 90 3.53 5.01 1.79
CA GLY A 90 2.91 5.34 0.50
C GLY A 90 3.95 5.52 -0.61
N GLU A 91 5.07 6.20 -0.31
CA GLU A 91 6.19 6.35 -1.26
C GLU A 91 6.79 5.00 -1.66
N MET A 92 7.03 4.12 -0.68
CA MET A 92 7.53 2.76 -0.93
C MET A 92 6.53 1.93 -1.76
N LEU A 93 5.24 1.99 -1.45
CA LEU A 93 4.21 1.31 -2.23
C LEU A 93 4.15 1.85 -3.68
N GLY A 94 4.29 3.17 -3.87
CA GLY A 94 4.39 3.78 -5.19
C GLY A 94 5.57 3.24 -6.00
N ALA A 95 6.75 3.09 -5.36
CA ALA A 95 7.92 2.49 -5.99
C ALA A 95 7.71 1.03 -6.40
N ILE A 96 7.06 0.23 -5.55
CA ILE A 96 6.70 -1.17 -5.86
C ILE A 96 5.78 -1.22 -7.08
N LEU A 97 4.70 -0.42 -7.09
CA LEU A 97 3.76 -0.38 -8.20
C LEU A 97 4.45 0.08 -9.50
N GLN A 98 5.30 1.11 -9.41
CA GLN A 98 6.09 1.58 -10.56
C GLN A 98 7.01 0.48 -11.10
N ARG A 99 7.71 -0.26 -10.22
CA ARG A 99 8.56 -1.37 -10.64
C ARG A 99 7.77 -2.45 -11.36
N MET A 100 6.61 -2.84 -10.82
CA MET A 100 5.73 -3.83 -11.44
C MET A 100 5.22 -3.40 -12.82
N ILE A 101 4.97 -2.10 -13.03
CA ILE A 101 4.59 -1.54 -14.34
C ILE A 101 5.81 -1.59 -15.27
N MET A 102 6.97 -1.15 -14.80
CA MET A 102 8.22 -1.16 -15.59
C MET A 102 8.59 -2.57 -16.05
N ASP A 103 8.48 -3.60 -15.20
CA ASP A 103 8.76 -5.00 -15.57
C ASP A 103 7.91 -5.46 -16.77
N ARG A 104 6.63 -5.07 -16.80
CA ARG A 104 5.73 -5.41 -17.92
C ARG A 104 6.09 -4.64 -19.18
N VAL A 105 6.42 -3.35 -19.05
CA VAL A 105 6.84 -2.52 -20.19
C VAL A 105 8.15 -3.04 -20.78
N GLU A 106 9.12 -3.39 -19.94
CA GLU A 106 10.40 -4.00 -20.35
C GLU A 106 10.20 -5.38 -21.00
N ALA A 107 9.16 -6.12 -20.59
CA ALA A 107 8.73 -7.36 -21.25
C ALA A 107 7.98 -7.14 -22.59
N GLY A 108 7.84 -5.89 -23.04
CA GLY A 108 7.24 -5.52 -24.33
C GLY A 108 5.75 -5.19 -24.27
N MET A 109 5.16 -5.10 -23.08
CA MET A 109 3.75 -4.70 -22.93
C MET A 109 3.58 -3.18 -23.14
N PRO A 110 2.57 -2.72 -23.89
CA PRO A 110 2.22 -1.30 -23.95
C PRO A 110 1.88 -0.76 -22.55
N LEU A 111 2.20 0.51 -22.28
CA LEU A 111 2.01 1.12 -20.95
C LEU A 111 0.56 1.02 -20.43
N GLU A 112 -0.44 1.28 -21.27
CA GLU A 112 -1.86 1.17 -20.89
C GLU A 112 -2.21 -0.24 -20.41
N GLN A 113 -1.76 -1.27 -21.14
CA GLN A 113 -1.97 -2.66 -20.77
C GLN A 113 -1.16 -3.04 -19.51
N ALA A 114 0.03 -2.48 -19.33
CA ALA A 114 0.84 -2.69 -18.14
C ALA A 114 0.16 -2.15 -16.89
N LEU A 115 -0.45 -0.97 -16.97
CA LEU A 115 -1.24 -0.36 -15.89
C LEU A 115 -2.44 -1.24 -15.53
N GLU A 116 -3.23 -1.68 -16.51
CA GLU A 116 -4.37 -2.58 -16.29
C GLU A 116 -3.93 -3.91 -15.65
N SER A 117 -2.86 -4.51 -16.17
CA SER A 117 -2.32 -5.77 -15.65
C SER A 117 -1.80 -5.64 -14.21
N VAL A 118 -1.18 -4.51 -13.85
CA VAL A 118 -0.77 -4.24 -12.47
C VAL A 118 -1.97 -4.01 -11.57
N ALA A 119 -2.98 -3.25 -12.02
CA ALA A 119 -4.19 -3.02 -11.26
C ALA A 119 -4.94 -4.34 -10.97
N GLU A 120 -5.05 -5.24 -11.95
CA GLU A 120 -5.63 -6.58 -11.76
C GLU A 120 -4.82 -7.44 -10.79
N HIS A 121 -3.49 -7.43 -10.92
CA HIS A 121 -2.63 -8.19 -10.02
C HIS A 121 -2.72 -7.66 -8.59
N HIS A 122 -2.65 -6.34 -8.40
CA HIS A 122 -2.87 -5.67 -7.13
C HIS A 122 -4.21 -6.11 -6.52
N HIS A 123 -5.30 -6.03 -7.27
CA HIS A 123 -6.62 -6.45 -6.80
C HIS A 123 -6.66 -7.92 -6.34
N LYS A 124 -6.01 -8.83 -7.09
CA LYS A 124 -5.89 -10.25 -6.69
C LYS A 124 -5.08 -10.43 -5.41
N VAL A 125 -4.00 -9.68 -5.23
CA VAL A 125 -3.19 -9.75 -4.02
C VAL A 125 -3.99 -9.23 -2.82
N ILE A 126 -4.79 -8.16 -2.99
CA ILE A 126 -5.64 -7.62 -1.92
C ILE A 126 -6.76 -8.58 -1.51
N LEU A 127 -7.40 -9.28 -2.46
CA LEU A 127 -8.49 -10.20 -2.14
C LEU A 127 -8.04 -11.56 -1.57
N ASN A 128 -6.80 -11.98 -1.80
CA ASN A 128 -6.31 -13.32 -1.44
C ASN A 128 -5.37 -13.34 -0.21
N GLY A 129 -5.16 -12.21 0.46
CA GLY A 129 -4.22 -12.11 1.58
C GLY A 129 -4.67 -11.14 2.64
#